data_AF-A0A7W5LTZ0-F1
#
_entry.id   AF-A0A7W5LTZ0-F1
#
_cell.length_a   1.000
_cell.length_b   1.000
_cell.length_c   1.000
_cell.angle_alpha   90.00
_cell.angle_beta   90.00
_cell.angle_gamma   90.00
#
_symmetry.space_group_name_H-M   'P 1'
#
loop_
_entity.id
_entity.type
_entity.pdbx_description
1 polymer ?
#
loop_
_entity_poly.entity_id
_entity_poly.type
_entity_poly.pdbx_seq_one_letter_code
_entity_poly.pdbx_strand_id
1 'polypeptide(L)' 'MKRFKSRRQLQRFLSIHDPIANLFHIPRHDISASHHRELRAAAMSMWAEIARI' A
#
# COMPACT_ATOMS: atom_id res chain seq x y z
N MET A 1 -0.82 5.38 16.25
CA MET A 1 -0.72 6.56 15.38
C MET A 1 -1.05 7.81 16.19
N LYS A 2 -0.27 8.89 16.08
CA LYS A 2 -0.64 10.19 16.67
C LYS A 2 -1.97 10.66 16.04
N ARG A 3 -2.79 11.40 16.80
CA ARG A 3 -4.06 11.96 16.30
C ARG A 3 -3.80 12.95 15.15
N PHE A 4 -4.62 12.87 14.09
CA PHE A 4 -4.63 13.89 13.03
C PHE A 4 -5.19 15.20 13.57
N LYS A 5 -4.58 16.33 13.19
CA LYS A 5 -5.01 17.66 13.67
C LYS A 5 -6.28 18.16 12.97
N SER A 6 -6.65 17.56 11.83
CA SER A 6 -7.85 17.92 11.08
C SER A 6 -8.39 16.77 10.22
N ARG A 7 -9.67 16.83 9.87
CA ARG A 7 -10.30 15.91 8.90
C ARG A 7 -9.61 15.94 7.54
N ARG A 8 -9.16 17.11 7.08
CA ARG A 8 -8.44 17.25 5.80
C ARG A 8 -7.11 16.50 5.80
N GLN A 9 -6.38 16.50 6.93
CA GLN A 9 -5.16 15.70 7.06
C GLN A 9 -5.45 14.21 7.06
N LEU A 10 -6.49 13.77 7.79
CA LEU A 10 -6.94 12.38 7.75
C LEU A 10 -7.32 11.97 6.32
N GLN A 11 -8.09 12.79 5.60
CA GLN A 11 -8.51 12.48 4.24
C GLN A 11 -7.33 12.34 3.28
N ARG A 12 -6.34 13.25 3.37
CA ARG A 12 -5.11 13.18 2.57
C ARG A 12 -4.27 11.95 2.92
N PHE A 13 -4.18 11.63 4.21
CA PHE A 13 -3.50 10.43 4.67
C PHE A 13 -4.18 9.17 4.12
N LEU A 14 -5.50 9.02 4.29
CA LEU A 14 -6.26 7.88 3.80
C LEU A 14 -6.23 7.76 2.27
N SER A 15 -6.34 8.88 1.53
CA SER A 15 -6.29 8.86 0.06
C SER A 15 -4.97 8.35 -0.52
N ILE A 16 -3.89 8.38 0.26
CA ILE A 16 -2.57 7.88 -0.13
C ILE A 16 -2.34 6.51 0.49
N HIS A 17 -2.65 6.36 1.78
CA HIS A 17 -2.36 5.18 2.56
C HIS A 17 -3.27 3.99 2.20
N ASP A 18 -4.56 4.19 1.97
CA ASP A 18 -5.48 3.08 1.70
C ASP A 18 -5.16 2.36 0.38
N PRO A 19 -4.89 3.06 -0.74
CA PRO A 19 -4.39 2.41 -1.96
C PRO A 19 -3.08 1.65 -1.74
N ILE A 20 -2.12 2.23 -1.00
CA ILE A 20 -0.83 1.59 -0.72
C ILE A 20 -1.01 0.33 0.15
N ALA A 21 -1.81 0.42 1.21
CA ALA A 21 -2.07 -0.72 2.10
C ALA A 21 -2.73 -1.88 1.35
N ASN A 22 -3.64 -1.56 0.41
CA ASN A 22 -4.29 -2.56 -0.44
C ASN A 22 -3.29 -3.25 -1.38
N LEU A 23 -2.32 -2.53 -1.96
CA LEU A 23 -1.30 -3.13 -2.83
C LEU A 23 -0.44 -4.18 -2.12
N PHE A 24 -0.25 -4.07 -0.81
CA PHE A 24 0.52 -5.03 -0.01
C PHE A 24 -0.35 -6.02 0.76
N HIS A 25 -1.68 -5.93 0.65
CA HIS A 25 -2.60 -6.87 1.28
C HIS A 25 -2.72 -8.16 0.46
N ILE A 26 -1.62 -8.89 0.35
CA ILE A 26 -1.52 -10.14 -0.41
C ILE A 26 -1.73 -11.31 0.58
N PRO A 27 -2.74 -12.19 0.38
CA PRO A 27 -2.93 -13.36 1.22
C PRO A 27 -1.72 -14.28 1.13
N ARG A 28 -1.01 -14.50 2.24
CA ARG A 28 0.23 -15.30 2.26
C ARG A 28 -0.01 -16.81 2.37
N HIS A 29 -1.18 -17.21 2.84
CA HIS A 29 -1.50 -18.61 3.15
C HIS A 29 -2.05 -19.38 1.94
N ASP A 30 -2.57 -18.68 0.92
CA ASP A 30 -3.23 -19.30 -0.22
C ASP A 30 -2.38 -19.28 -1.50
N ILE A 31 -1.16 -18.75 -1.43
CA ILE A 31 -0.28 -18.61 -2.60
C ILE A 31 1.13 -19.11 -2.34
N SER A 32 1.79 -19.55 -3.40
CA SER A 32 3.19 -19.97 -3.34
C SER A 32 4.10 -18.78 -3.00
N ALA A 33 5.27 -19.10 -2.42
CA ALA A 33 6.25 -18.09 -2.08
C ALA A 33 6.78 -17.31 -3.30
N SER A 34 6.86 -17.95 -4.48
CA SER A 34 7.25 -17.28 -5.73
C SER A 34 6.20 -16.27 -6.17
N HIS A 35 4.93 -16.67 -6.18
CA HIS A 35 3.82 -15.80 -6.58
C HIS A 35 3.67 -14.60 -5.62
N HIS A 36 3.86 -14.83 -4.31
CA HIS A 36 3.90 -13.75 -3.34
C HIS A 36 5.02 -12.73 -3.61
N ARG A 37 6.21 -13.18 -4.04
CA ARG A 37 7.33 -12.29 -4.39
C ARG A 37 7.03 -11.47 -5.64
N GLU A 38 6.43 -12.08 -6.65
CA GLU A 38 6.01 -11.39 -7.89
C GLU A 38 4.99 -10.29 -7.60
N LEU A 39 3.92 -10.61 -6.86
CA LEU A 39 2.91 -9.64 -6.44
C LEU A 39 3.53 -8.50 -5.62
N ARG A 40 4.47 -8.82 -4.72
CA ARG A 40 5.19 -7.81 -3.93
C ARG A 40 6.08 -6.92 -4.79
N ALA A 41 6.72 -7.46 -5.83
CA ALA A 41 7.52 -6.67 -6.77
C ALA A 41 6.63 -5.73 -7.61
N ALA A 42 5.50 -6.22 -8.10
CA ALA A 42 4.51 -5.41 -8.80
C ALA A 42 3.95 -4.28 -7.92
N ALA A 43 3.61 -4.59 -6.67
CA ALA A 43 3.16 -3.60 -5.68
C ALA A 43 4.22 -2.51 -5.42
N MET A 44 5.51 -2.88 -5.35
CA MET A 44 6.61 -1.92 -5.20
C MET A 44 6.77 -1.02 -6.42
N SER A 45 6.64 -1.55 -7.65
CA SER A 45 6.70 -0.74 -8.87
C SER A 45 5.57 0.28 -8.94
N MET A 46 4.35 -0.14 -8.56
CA MET A 46 3.19 0.74 -8.54
C MET A 46 3.28 1.79 -7.44
N TRP A 47 3.88 1.43 -6.30
CA TRP A 47 4.20 2.38 -5.25
C TRP A 47 5.18 3.47 -5.74
N ALA A 48 6.23 3.09 -6.48
CA ALA A 48 7.19 4.07 -7.03
C ALA A 48 6.50 5.08 -7.97
N GLU A 49 5.59 4.61 -8.82
CA GLU A 49 4.79 5.45 -9.71
C GLU A 49 3.89 6.43 -8.92
N ILE A 50 3.16 5.93 -7.92
CA ILE A 50 2.25 6.75 -7.09
C ILE A 50 3.03 7.78 -6.27
N ALA A 51 4.14 7.37 -5.69
CA ALA A 51 4.97 8.21 -4.83
C ALA A 51 5.89 9.15 -5.63
N ARG A 52 5.99 8.97 -6.96
CA ARG A 52 6.88 9.71 -7.87
C ARG A 52 8.34 9.72 -7.40
N ILE A 53 8.85 8.55 -7.01
CA ILE A 53 10.23 8.31 -6.56
C ILE A 53 10.96 7.41 -7.55
#